data_AF-A0A249NYA2-F1
#
_entry.id   AF-A0A249NYA2-F1
#
_cell.length_a   1.000
_cell.length_b   1.000
_cell.length_c   1.000
_cell.angle_alpha   90.00
_cell.angle_beta   90.00
_cell.angle_gamma   90.00
#
_symmetry.space_group_name_H-M   'P 1'
#
loop_
_entity.id
_entity.type
_entity.pdbx_description
1 polymer ?
#
loop_
_entity_poly.entity_id
_entity_poly.type
_entity_poly.pdbx_seq_one_letter_code
_entity_poly.pdbx_strand_id
1 'polypeptide(L)'
;MQALEGVGQWALFEAERRINQNALGHAFMPTPSELRAEIDRVMEPFRERERRAAEEARRYAWEEGPPVNNDEATRARIIEGFRQLVTRLQGASGVRPPPRPPPQVPDYSQEPIEISDALRRTLKAKDHFGLDEQRGKGRRET
;
A
#
# COMPACT_ATOMS: atom_id res chain seq x y z
N MET A 1 -14.61 12.79 36.46
CA MET A 1 -13.18 12.57 36.16
C MET A 1 -13.07 12.06 34.74
N GLN A 2 -12.45 12.83 33.85
CA GLN A 2 -12.61 12.74 32.38
C GLN A 2 -11.39 12.14 31.66
N ALA A 3 -10.35 11.74 32.40
CA ALA A 3 -9.05 11.36 31.82
C ALA A 3 -9.11 10.09 30.95
N LEU A 4 -9.98 9.15 31.31
CA LEU A 4 -10.11 7.84 30.66
C LEU A 4 -11.22 7.80 29.59
N GLU A 5 -11.92 8.91 29.37
CA GLU A 5 -13.02 8.95 28.41
C GLU A 5 -12.49 8.82 26.98
N GLY A 6 -13.00 7.82 26.24
CA GLY A 6 -12.62 7.53 24.86
C GLY A 6 -11.19 6.99 24.67
N VAL A 7 -10.51 6.54 25.74
CA VAL A 7 -9.15 6.01 25.67
C VAL A 7 -9.17 4.50 25.48
N GLY A 8 -8.49 4.01 24.45
CA GLY A 8 -8.29 2.57 24.25
C GLY A 8 -7.30 1.97 25.26
N GLN A 9 -7.49 0.71 25.62
CA GLN A 9 -6.64 -0.01 26.60
C GLN A 9 -5.15 0.05 26.27
N TRP A 10 -4.79 -0.02 24.98
CA TRP A 10 -3.41 0.08 24.52
C TRP A 10 -2.77 1.44 24.84
N ALA A 11 -3.49 2.54 24.61
CA ALA A 11 -2.99 3.89 24.85
C ALA A 11 -2.75 4.14 26.35
N LEU A 12 -3.62 3.59 27.20
CA LEU A 12 -3.46 3.65 28.65
C LEU A 12 -2.22 2.86 29.10
N PHE A 13 -2.04 1.64 28.60
CA PHE A 13 -0.90 0.78 28.97
C PHE A 13 0.45 1.38 28.54
N GLU A 14 0.51 1.96 27.34
CA GLU A 14 1.74 2.58 26.85
C GLU A 14 2.04 3.91 27.56
N ALA A 15 1.01 4.69 27.94
CA ALA A 15 1.18 5.87 28.78
C ALA A 15 1.69 5.50 30.18
N GLU A 16 1.12 4.46 30.81
CA GLU A 16 1.59 3.93 32.08
C GLU A 16 3.05 3.47 32.01
N ARG A 17 3.40 2.75 30.94
CA ARG A 17 4.79 2.31 30.70
C ARG A 17 5.76 3.49 30.63
N ARG A 18 5.41 4.58 29.94
CA ARG A 18 6.25 5.78 29.84
C ARG A 18 6.36 6.52 31.17
N ILE A 19 5.27 6.63 31.91
CA ILE A 19 5.25 7.22 33.26
C ILE A 19 6.19 6.44 34.19
N ASN A 20 6.16 5.11 34.15
CA ASN A 20 7.07 4.24 34.91
C ASN A 20 8.54 4.38 34.47
N GLN A 21 8.80 4.85 33.24
CA GLN A 21 10.12 5.20 32.73
C GLN A 21 10.51 6.66 33.02
N ASN A 22 9.84 7.31 33.98
CA ASN A 22 10.09 8.69 34.40
C ASN A 22 9.79 9.75 33.33
N ALA A 23 8.81 9.51 32.44
CA ALA A 23 8.41 10.49 31.41
C ALA A 23 7.88 11.82 31.96
N LEU A 24 7.37 11.84 33.20
CA LEU A 24 6.89 13.04 33.87
C LEU A 24 8.00 13.80 34.61
N GLY A 25 9.20 13.22 34.73
CA GLY A 25 10.33 13.85 35.42
C GLY A 25 10.22 13.89 36.95
N HIS A 26 9.22 13.21 37.52
CA HIS A 26 9.04 13.09 38.96
C HIS A 26 8.59 11.69 39.37
N ALA A 27 8.89 11.31 40.62
CA ALA A 27 8.52 10.01 41.19
C ALA A 27 7.09 9.96 41.76
N PHE A 28 6.35 11.07 41.71
CA PHE A 28 4.96 11.10 42.19
C PHE A 28 4.01 10.40 41.21
N MET A 29 2.90 9.90 41.76
CA MET A 29 1.81 9.37 40.95
C MET A 29 1.26 10.46 40.02
N PRO A 30 0.93 10.11 38.76
CA PRO A 30 0.44 11.07 37.78
C PRO A 30 -0.91 11.64 38.25
N THR A 31 -1.06 12.95 38.13
CA THR A 31 -2.38 13.56 38.22
C THR A 31 -3.23 13.14 37.01
N PRO A 32 -4.58 13.13 37.12
CA PRO A 32 -5.45 12.77 35.99
C PRO A 32 -5.18 13.60 34.72
N SER A 33 -4.78 14.85 34.88
CA SER A 33 -4.38 15.75 33.78
C SER A 33 -3.07 15.34 33.11
N GLU A 34 -2.06 14.95 33.89
CA GLU A 34 -0.77 14.49 33.36
C GLU A 34 -0.92 13.15 32.65
N LEU A 35 -1.71 12.23 33.22
CA LEU A 35 -2.05 10.97 32.57
C LEU A 35 -2.74 11.23 31.22
N ARG A 36 -3.69 12.18 31.17
CA ARG A 36 -4.35 12.53 29.91
C ARG A 36 -3.38 13.10 28.88
N ALA A 37 -2.49 13.99 29.31
CA ALA A 37 -1.48 14.58 28.43
C ALA A 37 -0.53 13.51 27.86
N GLU A 38 -0.12 12.53 28.66
CA GLU A 38 0.74 11.44 28.18
C GLU A 38 0.00 10.49 27.23
N ILE A 39 -1.27 10.19 27.51
CA ILE A 39 -2.14 9.44 26.58
C ILE A 39 -2.24 10.18 25.24
N ASP A 40 -2.44 11.50 25.26
CA ASP A 40 -2.51 12.31 24.04
C ASP A 40 -1.19 12.30 23.25
N ARG A 41 -0.03 12.34 23.92
CA ARG A 41 1.30 12.19 23.28
C ARG A 41 1.51 10.80 22.66
N VAL A 42 1.06 9.75 23.33
CA VAL A 42 1.14 8.37 22.81
C VAL A 42 0.27 8.21 21.57
N MET A 43 -0.89 8.88 21.55
CA MET A 43 -1.86 8.81 20.44
C MET A 43 -1.54 9.76 19.28
N GLU A 44 -0.73 10.80 19.49
CA GLU A 44 -0.28 11.76 18.49
C GLU A 44 0.19 11.14 17.16
N PRO A 45 1.07 10.12 17.13
CA PRO A 45 1.49 9.50 15.87
C PRO A 45 0.36 8.84 15.08
N PHE A 46 -0.68 8.34 15.76
CA PHE A 46 -1.84 7.75 15.10
C PHE A 46 -2.75 8.85 14.53
N ARG A 47 -2.98 9.92 15.29
CA ARG A 47 -3.72 11.10 14.82
C ARG A 47 -3.03 11.76 13.62
N GLU A 48 -1.71 11.80 13.61
CA GLU A 48 -0.95 12.32 12.47
C GLU A 48 -1.08 11.42 11.23
N ARG A 49 -1.05 10.09 11.40
CA ARG A 49 -1.31 9.16 10.30
C ARG A 49 -2.72 9.32 9.74
N GLU A 50 -3.72 9.47 10.60
CA GLU A 50 -5.10 9.72 10.18
C GLU A 50 -5.23 11.04 9.43
N ARG A 51 -4.60 12.11 9.91
CA ARG A 51 -4.55 13.41 9.21
C ARG A 51 -3.93 13.26 7.83
N ARG A 52 -2.77 12.59 7.73
CA ARG A 52 -2.09 12.35 6.45
C ARG A 52 -2.93 11.49 5.51
N ALA A 53 -3.59 10.45 6.04
CA ALA A 53 -4.50 9.60 5.27
C ALA A 53 -5.73 10.36 4.77
N ALA A 54 -6.28 11.27 5.58
CA ALA A 54 -7.40 12.13 5.18
C ALA A 54 -6.99 13.14 4.09
N GLU A 55 -5.80 13.72 4.20
CA GLU A 55 -5.22 14.58 3.16
C GLU A 55 -4.94 13.81 1.88
N GLU A 56 -4.41 12.59 1.98
CA GLU A 56 -4.16 11.70 0.84
C GLU A 56 -5.45 11.26 0.17
N ALA A 57 -6.48 10.91 0.95
CA ALA A 57 -7.81 10.60 0.46
C ALA A 57 -8.43 11.79 -0.28
N ARG A 58 -8.23 13.03 0.21
CA ARG A 58 -8.65 14.24 -0.53
C ARG A 58 -7.85 14.44 -1.82
N ARG A 59 -6.55 14.18 -1.79
CA ARG A 59 -5.66 14.38 -2.94
C ARG A 59 -5.94 13.40 -4.08
N TYR A 60 -6.28 12.16 -3.75
CA TYR A 60 -6.57 11.10 -4.70
C TYR A 60 -8.06 10.74 -4.77
N ALA A 61 -8.93 11.55 -4.18
CA ALA A 61 -10.36 11.47 -4.42
C ALA A 61 -10.60 11.74 -5.91
N TRP A 62 -10.80 10.68 -6.67
CA TRP A 62 -11.47 10.79 -7.94
C TRP A 62 -12.93 11.09 -7.68
N GLU A 63 -13.51 12.03 -8.43
CA GLU A 63 -14.96 12.11 -8.48
C GLU A 63 -15.46 10.75 -8.95
N GLU A 64 -16.13 10.01 -8.06
CA GLU A 64 -16.88 8.83 -8.46
C GLU A 64 -17.87 9.31 -9.51
N GLY A 65 -17.61 8.92 -10.76
CA GLY A 65 -18.53 9.20 -11.86
C GLY A 65 -19.91 8.63 -11.55
N PRO A 66 -20.94 9.03 -12.31
CA PRO A 66 -22.29 8.52 -12.11
C PRO A 66 -22.26 6.99 -12.05
N PRO A 67 -23.03 6.37 -11.12
CA PRO A 67 -23.03 4.93 -10.96
C PRO A 67 -23.30 4.28 -12.33
N VAL A 68 -22.40 3.41 -12.76
CA VAL A 68 -22.54 2.72 -14.05
C VAL A 68 -23.68 1.71 -13.91
N ASN A 69 -24.86 2.09 -14.41
CA ASN A 69 -26.01 1.20 -14.47
C ASN A 69 -25.74 0.08 -15.48
N ASN A 70 -25.37 -1.07 -14.94
CA ASN A 70 -25.10 -2.31 -15.67
C ASN A 70 -26.39 -3.05 -16.09
N ASP A 71 -27.42 -2.30 -16.46
CA ASP A 71 -28.69 -2.86 -16.93
C ASP A 71 -28.47 -3.71 -18.19
N GLU A 72 -29.27 -4.77 -18.35
CA GLU A 72 -29.15 -5.72 -19.44
C GLU A 72 -29.32 -5.04 -20.81
N ALA A 73 -30.21 -4.05 -20.88
CA ALA A 73 -30.39 -3.21 -22.07
C ALA A 73 -29.19 -2.31 -22.38
N THR A 74 -28.45 -1.87 -21.37
CA THR A 74 -27.20 -1.09 -21.55
C THR A 74 -26.08 -2.01 -22.03
N ARG A 75 -25.97 -3.21 -21.44
CA ARG A 75 -24.99 -4.23 -21.87
C ARG A 75 -25.21 -4.65 -23.32
N ALA A 76 -26.47 -4.86 -23.72
CA ALA A 76 -26.83 -5.20 -25.09
C ALA A 76 -26.38 -4.12 -26.08
N ARG A 77 -26.59 -2.83 -25.74
CA ARG A 77 -26.14 -1.69 -26.57
C ARG A 77 -24.63 -1.64 -26.73
N ILE A 78 -23.87 -1.93 -25.67
CA ILE A 78 -22.40 -1.98 -25.73
C ILE A 78 -21.93 -3.11 -26.64
N ILE A 79 -22.52 -4.31 -26.50
CA ILE A 79 -22.18 -5.48 -27.32
C ILE A 79 -22.48 -5.22 -28.80
N GLU A 80 -23.62 -4.61 -29.10
CA GLU A 80 -24.01 -4.28 -30.46
C GLU A 80 -23.11 -3.22 -31.09
N GLY A 81 -22.79 -2.15 -30.36
CA GLY A 81 -21.84 -1.13 -30.81
C GLY A 81 -20.45 -1.73 -31.09
N PHE A 82 -20.00 -2.67 -30.24
CA PHE A 82 -18.75 -3.38 -30.47
C PHE A 82 -18.80 -4.27 -31.72
N ARG A 83 -19.91 -5.00 -31.95
CA ARG A 83 -20.09 -5.79 -33.18
C ARG A 83 -20.05 -4.91 -34.42
N GLN A 84 -20.75 -3.78 -34.42
CA GLN A 84 -20.72 -2.83 -35.54
C GLN A 84 -19.31 -2.28 -35.80
N LEU A 85 -18.57 -1.95 -34.75
CA LEU A 85 -17.17 -1.51 -34.84
C LEU A 85 -16.30 -2.61 -35.46
N VAL A 86 -16.42 -3.85 -34.99
CA VAL A 86 -15.67 -5.00 -35.53
C VAL A 86 -15.99 -5.22 -37.00
N THR A 87 -17.27 -5.17 -37.40
CA THR A 87 -17.68 -5.30 -38.80
C THR A 87 -17.11 -4.16 -39.66
N ARG A 88 -17.14 -2.93 -39.17
CA ARG A 88 -16.56 -1.76 -39.86
C ARG A 88 -15.05 -1.88 -40.03
N LEU A 89 -14.35 -2.39 -39.01
CA LEU A 89 -12.91 -2.62 -39.05
C LEU A 89 -12.53 -3.84 -39.91
N GLN A 90 -13.37 -4.87 -39.97
CA GLN A 90 -13.20 -6.03 -40.85
C GLN A 90 -13.42 -5.66 -42.33
N GLY A 91 -14.35 -4.75 -42.65
CA GLY A 91 -14.52 -4.21 -44.00
C GLY A 91 -13.36 -3.33 -44.48
N ALA A 92 -12.50 -2.87 -43.56
CA ALA A 92 -11.26 -2.16 -43.85
C ALA A 92 -10.05 -3.11 -43.98
N SER A 93 -10.27 -4.39 -44.30
CA SER A 93 -9.20 -5.35 -44.60
C SER A 93 -8.55 -5.09 -45.97
N GLY A 94 -8.08 -3.87 -46.20
CA GLY A 94 -6.97 -3.66 -47.11
C GLY A 94 -5.76 -4.36 -46.49
N VAL A 95 -5.23 -5.37 -47.19
CA VAL A 95 -3.96 -6.06 -46.98
C VAL A 95 -3.23 -5.60 -45.71
N ARG A 96 -3.33 -6.38 -44.62
CA ARG A 96 -2.50 -6.13 -43.43
C ARG A 96 -1.05 -5.99 -43.92
N PRO A 97 -0.38 -4.85 -43.70
CA PRO A 97 1.04 -4.76 -44.02
C PRO A 97 1.76 -5.89 -43.27
N PRO A 98 2.81 -6.48 -43.87
CA PRO A 98 3.57 -7.51 -43.19
C PRO A 98 3.97 -7.01 -41.80
N PRO A 99 3.96 -7.89 -40.78
CA PRO A 99 4.33 -7.50 -39.43
C PRO A 99 5.69 -6.80 -39.51
N ARG A 100 5.77 -5.59 -38.94
CA ARG A 100 7.07 -4.91 -38.83
C ARG A 100 8.01 -5.87 -38.10
N PRO A 101 9.27 -5.99 -38.54
CA PRO A 101 10.24 -6.75 -37.77
C PRO A 101 10.25 -6.22 -36.34
N PRO A 102 10.39 -7.10 -35.33
CA PRO A 102 10.47 -6.66 -33.95
C PRO A 102 11.57 -5.61 -33.84
N PRO A 103 11.36 -4.53 -33.06
CA PRO A 103 12.43 -3.58 -32.79
C PRO A 103 13.64 -4.38 -32.26
N GLN A 104 14.81 -4.16 -32.85
CA GLN A 104 16.05 -4.75 -32.35
C GLN A 104 16.27 -4.19 -30.95
N VAL A 105 16.04 -5.00 -29.93
CA VAL A 105 16.36 -4.64 -28.55
C VAL A 105 17.87 -4.54 -28.49
N PRO A 106 18.45 -3.38 -28.10
CA PRO A 106 19.88 -3.27 -27.93
C PRO A 106 20.35 -4.32 -26.91
N ASP A 107 21.42 -5.02 -27.24
CA ASP A 107 21.99 -6.01 -26.33
C ASP A 107 22.80 -5.29 -25.25
N TYR A 108 22.13 -5.04 -24.13
CA TYR A 108 22.70 -4.41 -22.94
C TYR A 108 23.53 -5.40 -22.09
N SER A 109 23.76 -6.64 -22.53
CA SER A 109 24.52 -7.65 -21.77
C SER A 109 25.98 -7.26 -21.51
N GLN A 110 26.53 -6.35 -22.33
CA GLN A 110 27.91 -5.87 -22.22
C GLN A 110 28.02 -4.49 -21.57
N GLU A 111 26.91 -3.83 -21.24
CA GLU A 111 26.97 -2.53 -20.58
C GLU A 111 27.29 -2.72 -19.09
N PRO A 112 28.28 -1.99 -18.55
CA PRO A 112 28.57 -2.02 -17.12
C PRO A 112 27.37 -1.42 -16.36
N ILE A 113 26.60 -2.26 -15.68
CA ILE A 113 25.48 -1.81 -14.85
C ILE A 113 26.05 -1.18 -13.58
N GLU A 114 26.02 0.15 -13.51
CA GLU A 114 26.37 0.89 -12.30
C GLU A 114 25.25 0.80 -11.26
N ILE A 115 25.31 -0.23 -10.41
CA ILE A 115 24.37 -0.39 -9.31
C ILE A 115 24.74 0.60 -8.19
N SER A 116 23.82 1.51 -7.88
CA SER A 116 23.96 2.46 -6.77
C SER A 116 24.10 1.76 -5.42
N ASP A 117 24.82 2.37 -4.49
CA ASP A 117 25.05 1.79 -3.15
C ASP A 117 23.76 1.54 -2.37
N ALA A 118 22.75 2.40 -2.57
CA ALA A 118 21.43 2.20 -1.98
C ALA A 118 20.78 0.90 -2.52
N LEU A 119 20.84 0.67 -3.83
CA LEU A 119 20.28 -0.51 -4.47
C LEU A 119 21.05 -1.79 -4.09
N ARG A 120 22.38 -1.71 -3.93
CA ARG A 120 23.20 -2.83 -3.40
C ARG A 120 22.78 -3.23 -2.00
N ARG A 121 22.52 -2.26 -1.11
CA ARG A 121 22.06 -2.53 0.27
C ARG A 121 20.70 -3.22 0.28
N THR A 122 19.77 -2.77 -0.55
CA THR A 122 18.42 -3.37 -0.62
C THR A 122 18.44 -4.78 -1.20
N LEU A 123 19.28 -5.05 -2.21
CA LEU A 123 19.40 -6.39 -2.79
C LEU A 123 20.05 -7.36 -1.81
N LYS A 124 21.14 -6.96 -1.14
CA LYS A 124 21.74 -7.78 -0.05
C LYS A 124 20.76 -8.09 1.07
N ALA A 125 19.95 -7.12 1.47
CA ALA A 125 18.95 -7.33 2.52
C ALA A 125 17.87 -8.34 2.09
N LYS A 126 17.54 -8.41 0.80
CA LYS A 126 16.54 -9.31 0.24
C LYS A 126 17.05 -10.74 0.11
N ASP A 127 18.32 -10.93 -0.25
CA ASP A 127 18.96 -12.26 -0.32
C ASP A 127 19.02 -12.94 1.06
N HIS A 128 19.11 -12.16 2.14
CA HIS A 128 19.07 -12.69 3.51
C HIS A 128 17.68 -13.16 3.97
N PHE A 129 16.59 -12.74 3.32
CA PHE A 129 15.22 -13.16 3.65
C PHE A 129 14.75 -14.40 2.88
N GLY A 130 15.51 -14.89 1.88
CA GLY A 130 15.09 -15.97 0.99
C GLY A 130 15.62 -17.38 1.32
N LEU A 131 16.42 -17.56 2.38
CA LEU A 131 17.07 -18.85 2.69
C LEU A 131 16.36 -19.73 3.73
N ASP A 132 15.29 -19.25 4.38
CA ASP A 132 14.63 -20.00 5.46
C ASP A 132 13.43 -20.85 5.01
N GLU A 133 12.88 -20.67 3.80
CA GLU A 133 11.67 -21.41 3.37
C GLU A 133 11.92 -22.82 2.80
N GLN A 134 13.16 -23.24 2.55
CA GLN A 134 13.44 -24.55 1.92
C GLN A 134 14.00 -25.64 2.84
N ARG A 135 14.12 -25.41 4.16
CA ARG A 135 14.67 -26.42 5.11
C ARG A 135 13.64 -27.26 5.86
N GLY A 136 12.34 -27.16 5.53
CA GLY A 136 11.24 -27.76 6.29
C GLY A 136 10.50 -28.96 5.66
N LYS A 137 10.91 -29.47 4.49
CA LYS A 137 10.27 -30.65 3.85
C LYS A 137 11.29 -31.76 3.61
N GLY A 138 11.42 -32.67 4.57
CA GLY A 138 12.15 -33.92 4.37
C GLY A 138 12.68 -34.53 5.65
N ARG A 139 11.78 -35.14 6.44
CA ARG A 139 12.07 -36.27 7.35
C ARG A 139 10.80 -36.69 8.11
N ARG A 140 9.95 -37.47 7.44
CA ARG A 140 9.14 -38.55 8.02
C ARG A 140 9.04 -39.64 6.95
N GLU A 141 8.96 -40.89 7.41
CA GLU A 141 9.04 -42.16 6.65
C GLU A 141 10.51 -42.56 6.40
N THR A 142 11.05 -43.65 6.94
CA THR A 142 10.51 -44.88 7.57
C THR A 142 11.50 -45.39 8.62
#